data_AF-A0A7S3BA02-F1
#
_entry.id   AF-A0A7S3BA02-F1
#
_cell.length_a   1.000
_cell.length_b   1.000
_cell.length_c   1.000
_cell.angle_alpha   90.00
_cell.angle_beta   90.00
_cell.angle_gamma   90.00
#
_symmetry.space_group_name_H-M   'P 1'
#
loop_
_entity.id
_entity.type
_entity.pdbx_description
1 polymer ?
#
loop_
_entity_poly.entity_id
_entity_poly.type
_entity_poly.pdbx_seq_one_letter_code
_entity_poly.pdbx_strand_id
1 'polypeptide(L)'
;GETETDHELTVDLIERTGYSSAFLFAYSRRDKTHAARHYEDDVPADVKQRRLREIIAAHRLNEHRLRAEEVGRVHLAMVEGNAKREGELYARSCTARGLRLPAEAEVPISLEALRGNGDAAAS
;
A
#
# COMPACT_ATOMS: atom_id res chain seq x y z
N GLY A 1 -12.84 13.63 -22.90
CA GLY A 1 -12.14 13.18 -21.68
C GLY A 1 -12.24 11.67 -21.56
N GLU A 2 -12.02 11.13 -20.37
CA GLU A 2 -12.07 9.69 -20.09
C GLU A 2 -13.47 9.12 -20.33
N THR A 3 -13.59 8.11 -21.20
CA THR A 3 -14.84 7.40 -21.46
C THR A 3 -15.10 6.32 -20.40
N GLU A 4 -16.30 5.71 -20.40
CA GLU A 4 -16.58 4.60 -19.47
C GLU A 4 -15.68 3.39 -19.75
N THR A 5 -15.41 3.11 -21.03
CA THR A 5 -14.50 2.03 -21.44
C THR A 5 -13.06 2.30 -20.99
N ASP A 6 -12.57 3.54 -21.08
CA ASP A 6 -11.24 3.89 -20.58
C ASP A 6 -11.13 3.69 -19.06
N HIS A 7 -12.20 4.01 -18.34
CA HIS A 7 -12.29 3.79 -16.90
C HIS A 7 -12.30 2.29 -16.54
N GLU A 8 -13.12 1.48 -17.23
CA GLU A 8 -13.15 0.02 -17.06
C GLU A 8 -11.77 -0.62 -17.30
N LEU A 9 -11.06 -0.19 -18.34
CA LEU A 9 -9.69 -0.63 -18.62
C LEU A 9 -8.71 -0.22 -17.53
N THR A 10 -8.91 0.94 -16.91
CA THR A 10 -8.10 1.40 -15.78
C THR A 10 -8.35 0.55 -14.54
N VAL A 11 -9.60 0.18 -14.26
CA VAL A 11 -9.95 -0.74 -13.17
C VAL A 11 -9.32 -2.12 -13.42
N ASP A 12 -9.48 -2.69 -14.61
CA ASP A 12 -8.86 -3.98 -14.99
C ASP A 12 -7.34 -3.97 -14.83
N LEU A 13 -6.68 -2.88 -15.25
CA LEU A 13 -5.23 -2.72 -15.09
C LEU A 13 -4.82 -2.77 -13.61
N ILE A 14 -5.54 -2.05 -12.74
CA ILE A 14 -5.25 -2.00 -11.31
C ILE A 14 -5.45 -3.38 -10.68
N GLU A 15 -6.53 -4.06 -11.03
CA GLU A 15 -6.84 -5.41 -10.54
C GLU A 15 -5.75 -6.42 -10.93
N ARG A 16 -5.35 -6.43 -12.21
CA ARG A 16 -4.38 -7.39 -12.74
C ARG A 16 -2.95 -7.14 -12.29
N THR A 17 -2.55 -5.88 -12.13
CA THR A 17 -1.16 -5.54 -11.81
C THR A 17 -0.84 -5.77 -10.34
N GLY A 18 -1.79 -5.54 -9.43
CA GLY A 18 -1.56 -5.80 -8.01
C GLY A 18 -0.53 -4.85 -7.38
N TYR A 19 -0.67 -3.54 -7.56
CA TYR A 19 0.18 -2.57 -6.89
C TYR A 19 0.06 -2.70 -5.36
N SER A 20 1.19 -2.70 -4.65
CA SER A 20 1.24 -2.74 -3.18
C SER A 20 0.99 -1.39 -2.51
N SER A 21 1.15 -0.30 -3.27
CA SER A 21 0.85 1.07 -2.88
C SER A 21 0.57 1.89 -4.15
N ALA A 22 -0.46 2.72 -4.13
CA ALA A 22 -0.83 3.59 -5.24
C ALA A 22 -1.31 4.96 -4.78
N PHE A 23 -0.96 6.00 -5.53
CA PHE A 23 -1.47 7.35 -5.35
C PHE A 23 -2.56 7.63 -6.36
N LEU A 24 -3.81 7.73 -5.90
CA LEU A 24 -5.00 7.82 -6.75
C LEU A 24 -5.70 9.16 -6.52
N PHE A 25 -5.89 9.93 -7.59
CA PHE A 25 -6.51 11.25 -7.54
C PHE A 25 -7.44 11.46 -8.72
N ALA A 26 -8.59 12.08 -8.47
CA ALA A 26 -9.43 12.61 -9.55
C ALA A 26 -8.73 13.80 -10.21
N TYR A 27 -8.87 13.93 -11.53
CA TYR A 27 -8.33 15.07 -12.25
C TYR A 27 -8.93 16.38 -11.72
N SER A 28 -8.04 17.34 -11.46
CA SER A 28 -8.37 18.71 -11.10
C SER A 28 -7.60 19.64 -12.02
N ARG A 29 -8.31 20.53 -12.72
CA ARG A 29 -7.71 21.45 -13.67
C ARG A 29 -6.71 22.35 -12.95
N ARG A 30 -5.49 22.39 -13.48
CA ARG A 30 -4.43 23.30 -13.02
C ARG A 30 -4.00 24.19 -14.17
N ASP A 31 -4.04 25.49 -13.92
CA ASP A 31 -3.57 26.47 -14.89
C ASP A 31 -2.14 26.18 -15.31
N LYS A 32 -1.80 26.55 -16.55
CA LYS A 32 -0.49 26.36 -17.16
C LYS A 32 -0.09 24.90 -17.46
N THR A 33 -0.95 23.91 -17.24
CA THR A 33 -0.70 22.52 -17.70
C THR A 33 -1.04 22.35 -19.18
N HIS A 34 -0.40 21.37 -19.85
CA HIS A 34 -0.75 20.99 -21.23
C HIS A 34 -2.22 20.59 -21.33
N ALA A 35 -2.70 19.81 -20.36
CA ALA A 35 -4.08 19.38 -20.33
C ALA A 35 -5.07 20.55 -20.26
N ALA A 36 -4.79 21.57 -19.42
CA ALA A 36 -5.64 22.76 -19.33
C ALA A 36 -5.65 23.64 -20.58
N ARG A 37 -4.66 23.49 -21.49
CA ARG A 37 -4.56 24.24 -22.76
C ARG A 37 -5.21 23.52 -23.94
N HIS A 38 -5.15 22.19 -23.95
CA HIS A 38 -5.45 21.39 -25.14
C HIS A 38 -6.65 20.44 -24.98
N TYR A 39 -7.13 20.21 -23.75
CA TYR A 39 -8.27 19.33 -23.50
C TYR A 39 -9.37 20.06 -22.74
N GLU A 40 -10.60 19.75 -23.14
CA GLU A 40 -11.80 20.15 -22.39
C GLU A 40 -12.03 19.15 -21.25
N ASP A 41 -12.41 19.69 -20.09
CA ASP A 41 -12.78 18.88 -18.93
C ASP A 41 -14.27 18.55 -18.98
N ASP A 42 -14.61 17.57 -19.81
CA ASP A 42 -15.96 17.15 -20.16
C ASP A 42 -16.55 16.08 -19.22
N VAL A 43 -15.81 15.65 -18.20
CA VAL A 43 -16.27 14.65 -17.24
C VAL A 43 -16.85 15.35 -15.99
N PRO A 44 -18.13 15.13 -15.66
CA PRO A 44 -18.76 15.69 -14.47
C PRO A 44 -18.03 15.30 -13.17
N ALA A 45 -18.07 16.20 -12.18
CA ALA A 45 -17.36 16.01 -10.92
C ALA A 45 -17.84 14.76 -10.15
N ASP A 46 -19.14 14.47 -10.16
CA ASP A 46 -19.74 13.30 -9.55
C ASP A 46 -19.26 11.99 -10.21
N VAL A 47 -19.13 11.98 -11.54
CA VAL A 47 -18.57 10.84 -12.30
C VAL A 47 -17.11 10.61 -11.93
N LYS A 48 -16.28 11.67 -11.87
CA LYS A 48 -14.88 11.55 -11.44
C LYS A 48 -14.76 10.96 -10.03
N GLN A 49 -15.60 11.42 -9.11
CA GLN A 49 -15.59 10.91 -7.74
C GLN A 49 -16.08 9.46 -7.66
N ARG A 50 -17.08 9.07 -8.46
CA ARG A 50 -17.51 7.67 -8.58
C ARG A 50 -16.37 6.78 -9.05
N ARG A 51 -15.74 7.15 -10.17
CA ARG A 51 -14.63 6.41 -10.78
C ARG A 51 -13.43 6.28 -9.84
N LEU A 52 -13.05 7.37 -9.18
CA LEU A 52 -11.99 7.32 -8.17
C LEU A 52 -12.31 6.33 -7.04
N ARG A 53 -13.55 6.27 -6.56
CA ARG A 53 -13.95 5.30 -5.53
C ARG A 53 -13.84 3.86 -6.03
N GLU A 54 -14.21 3.59 -7.27
CA GLU A 54 -14.12 2.27 -7.89
C GLU A 54 -12.66 1.82 -8.03
N ILE A 55 -11.77 2.70 -8.50
CA ILE A 55 -10.33 2.42 -8.59
C ILE A 55 -9.71 2.20 -7.20
N ILE A 56 -10.09 3.01 -6.20
CA ILE A 56 -9.65 2.81 -4.81
C ILE A 56 -10.13 1.45 -4.27
N ALA A 57 -11.36 1.05 -4.58
CA ALA A 57 -11.91 -0.25 -4.15
C ALA A 57 -11.13 -1.42 -4.77
N ALA A 58 -10.87 -1.37 -6.08
CA ALA A 58 -10.05 -2.36 -6.77
C ALA A 58 -8.63 -2.45 -6.18
N HIS A 59 -7.98 -1.31 -5.93
CA HIS A 59 -6.66 -1.28 -5.31
C HIS A 59 -6.66 -1.88 -3.90
N ARG A 60 -7.68 -1.58 -3.07
CA ARG A 60 -7.81 -2.12 -1.71
C ARG A 60 -7.95 -3.64 -1.68
N LEU A 61 -8.65 -4.22 -2.66
CA LEU A 61 -8.74 -5.68 -2.78
C LEU A 61 -7.35 -6.29 -2.98
N ASN A 62 -6.54 -5.68 -3.85
CA ASN A 62 -5.16 -6.10 -4.07
C ASN A 62 -4.28 -5.89 -2.84
N GLU A 63 -4.35 -4.73 -2.19
CA GLU A 63 -3.62 -4.49 -0.94
C GLU A 63 -3.98 -5.50 0.15
N HIS A 64 -5.24 -5.91 0.25
CA HIS A 64 -5.67 -6.92 1.20
C HIS A 64 -5.07 -8.29 0.88
N ARG A 65 -5.17 -8.73 -0.38
CA ARG A 65 -4.57 -9.99 -0.84
C ARG A 65 -3.07 -10.02 -0.58
N LEU A 66 -2.36 -8.97 -0.99
CA LEU A 66 -0.92 -8.86 -0.80
C LEU A 66 -0.54 -8.85 0.68
N ARG A 67 -1.31 -8.23 1.56
CA ARG A 67 -1.05 -8.29 3.01
C ARG A 67 -1.28 -9.67 3.60
N ALA A 68 -2.30 -10.38 3.14
CA ALA A 68 -2.58 -11.74 3.60
C ALA A 68 -1.43 -12.70 3.23
N GLU A 69 -0.80 -12.51 2.07
CA GLU A 69 0.33 -13.32 1.61
C GLU A 69 1.60 -13.17 2.49
N GLU A 70 1.72 -12.09 3.26
CA GLU A 70 2.86 -11.81 4.14
C GLU A 70 2.72 -12.47 5.51
N VAL A 71 1.53 -12.96 5.86
CA VAL A 71 1.31 -13.64 7.13
C VAL A 71 2.17 -14.91 7.18
N GLY A 72 2.94 -15.05 8.26
CA GLY A 72 3.88 -16.16 8.45
C GLY A 72 5.23 -15.97 7.75
N ARG A 73 5.46 -14.86 7.04
CA ARG A 73 6.77 -14.53 6.47
C ARG A 73 7.65 -13.78 7.45
N VAL A 74 8.95 -13.99 7.31
CA VAL A 74 9.98 -13.25 8.04
C VAL A 74 10.33 -11.99 7.25
N HIS A 75 10.26 -10.83 7.92
CA HIS A 75 10.65 -9.55 7.35
C HIS A 75 11.76 -8.91 8.15
N LEU A 76 12.71 -8.28 7.45
CA LEU A 76 13.60 -7.32 8.07
C LEU A 76 12.81 -6.05 8.40
N ALA A 77 12.99 -5.52 9.60
CA ALA A 77 12.34 -4.27 10.02
C ALA A 77 13.32 -3.38 10.79
N MET A 78 13.15 -2.07 10.62
CA MET A 78 13.89 -1.04 11.33
C MET A 78 12.99 -0.40 12.37
N VAL A 79 13.37 -0.46 13.65
CA VAL A 79 12.65 0.21 14.73
C VAL A 79 12.95 1.71 14.67
N GLU A 80 11.89 2.52 14.61
CA GLU A 80 12.00 3.98 14.53
C GLU A 80 11.75 4.66 15.89
N GLY A 81 11.15 3.96 16.86
CA GLY A 81 10.97 4.44 18.23
C GLY A 81 9.73 3.87 18.91
N ASN A 82 9.27 4.54 19.98
CA ASN A 82 8.02 4.20 20.65
C ASN A 82 6.82 4.52 19.77
N ALA A 83 5.81 3.64 19.79
CA ALA A 83 4.54 3.91 19.15
C ALA A 83 3.68 4.86 20.01
N LYS A 84 2.58 5.35 19.43
CA LYS A 84 1.59 6.18 20.15
C LYS A 84 0.91 5.42 21.30
N ARG A 85 0.80 4.10 21.18
CA ARG A 85 0.23 3.23 22.22
C ARG A 85 1.36 2.81 23.15
N GLU A 86 1.12 2.95 24.44
CA GLU A 86 2.05 2.53 25.48
C GLU A 86 2.33 1.02 25.39
N GLY A 87 3.59 0.63 25.61
CA GLY A 87 4.05 -0.76 25.47
C GLY A 87 4.26 -1.23 24.02
N GLU A 88 4.16 -0.34 23.02
CA GLU A 88 4.42 -0.67 21.62
C GLU A 88 5.60 0.14 21.04
N LEU A 89 6.34 -0.47 20.12
CA LEU A 89 7.33 0.15 19.25
C LEU A 89 6.77 0.29 17.84
N TYR A 90 7.15 1.39 17.18
CA TYR A 90 6.90 1.59 15.77
C TYR A 90 8.14 1.18 14.95
N ALA A 91 7.91 0.37 13.93
CA ALA A 91 8.96 -0.09 13.03
C ALA A 91 8.50 -0.04 11.57
N ARG A 92 9.45 0.01 10.64
CA ARG A 92 9.21 -0.07 9.20
C ARG A 92 9.87 -1.31 8.62
N SER A 93 9.09 -2.15 7.96
CA SER A 93 9.59 -3.36 7.29
C SER A 93 10.31 -3.03 5.97
N CYS A 94 11.08 -3.99 5.46
CA CYS A 94 11.71 -3.94 4.14
C CYS A 94 10.72 -3.81 2.97
N THR A 95 9.43 -4.10 3.20
CA THR A 95 8.34 -3.88 2.23
C THR A 95 7.69 -2.51 2.38
N ALA A 96 8.34 -1.59 3.10
CA ALA A 96 7.87 -0.24 3.43
C ALA A 96 6.56 -0.18 4.24
N ARG A 97 6.10 -1.33 4.78
CA ARG A 97 4.92 -1.39 5.65
C ARG A 97 5.29 -1.04 7.09
N GLY A 98 4.46 -0.22 7.73
CA GLY A 98 4.56 0.09 9.15
C GLY A 98 4.11 -1.09 10.01
N LEU A 99 4.88 -1.39 11.05
CA LEU A 99 4.65 -2.46 12.01
C LEU A 99 4.50 -1.86 13.42
N ARG A 100 3.73 -2.55 14.25
CA ARG A 100 3.69 -2.33 15.70
C ARG A 100 4.19 -3.57 16.37
N LEU A 101 5.24 -3.41 17.18
CA LEU A 101 5.88 -4.50 17.89
C LEU A 101 5.68 -4.29 19.39
N PRO A 102 5.50 -5.33 20.21
CA PRO A 102 5.55 -5.20 21.66
C PRO A 102 6.93 -4.66 22.08
N ALA A 103 6.99 -3.75 23.05
CA ALA A 103 8.25 -3.15 23.49
C ALA A 103 9.19 -4.14 24.16
N GLU A 104 8.64 -5.19 24.76
CA GLU A 104 9.37 -6.25 25.46
C GLU A 104 9.71 -7.43 24.54
N ALA A 105 9.35 -7.37 23.26
CA ALA A 105 9.65 -8.46 22.32
C ALA A 105 11.16 -8.58 22.10
N GLU A 106 11.70 -9.79 22.25
CA GLU A 106 13.06 -10.09 21.81
C GLU A 106 13.11 -10.07 20.28
N VAL A 107 13.56 -8.95 19.72
CA VAL A 107 13.75 -8.81 18.27
C VAL A 107 15.20 -9.16 17.94
N PRO A 108 15.46 -10.26 17.22
CA PRO A 108 16.81 -10.59 16.81
C PRO A 108 17.35 -9.48 15.90
N ILE A 109 18.51 -8.94 16.26
CA ILE A 109 19.15 -7.82 15.57
C ILE A 109 19.81 -8.22 14.24
N SER A 110 19.80 -9.51 13.89
CA SER A 110 20.28 -10.03 12.61
C SER A 110 19.49 -11.26 12.14
N LEU A 111 19.58 -11.57 10.85
CA LEU A 111 18.95 -12.76 10.27
C LEU A 111 19.62 -14.05 10.78
N GLU A 112 20.92 -14.02 11.07
CA GLU A 112 21.65 -15.15 11.64
C GLU A 112 21.17 -15.44 13.06
N ALA A 113 20.94 -14.41 13.88
CA ALA A 113 20.38 -14.57 15.23
C ALA A 113 18.97 -15.18 15.21
N LEU A 114 18.16 -14.87 14.19
CA LEU A 114 16.86 -15.51 14.01
C LEU A 114 16.98 -16.99 13.62
N ARG A 115 17.94 -17.34 12.74
CA ARG A 115 18.16 -18.73 12.28
C ARG A 115 18.79 -19.60 13.37
N GLY A 116 19.71 -19.07 14.16
CA GLY A 116 20.39 -19.79 15.24
C GLY A 116 19.46 -20.23 16.38
N ASN A 117 18.32 -19.57 16.56
CA ASN A 117 17.30 -19.98 17.54
C ASN A 117 16.37 -21.10 17.04
N GLY A 118 16.39 -21.43 15.74
CA GLY A 118 15.54 -22.46 15.13
C GLY A 118 16.06 -23.89 15.33
N ASP A 119 17.37 -24.08 15.48
CA ASP A 119 17.99 -25.41 15.62
C ASP A 119 17.93 -25.97 17.06
N ALA A 120 17.50 -25.16 18.04
CA ALA A 120 17.34 -25.61 19.43
C ALA A 120 15.98 -26.24 19.75
N ALA A 121 15.02 -26.20 18.80
CA ALA A 121 13.65 -26.70 19.00
C ALA A 121 13.33 -28.01 18.25
N ALA A 122 14.32 -28.61 17.59
CA ALA A 122 14.20 -29.90 16.89
C ALA A 122 15.20 -30.92 17.45
N SER A 123 15.01 -31.32 18.71
CA SER A 123 15.69 -32.45 19.35
C SER A 123 14.74 -33.16 20.31
#